data_AF-A0A6N6KH53-F1
#
_entry.id   AF-A0A6N6KH53-F1
#
_cell.length_a   1.000
_cell.length_b   1.000
_cell.length_c   1.000
_cell.angle_alpha   90.00
_cell.angle_beta   90.00
_cell.angle_gamma   90.00
#
_symmetry.space_group_name_H-M   'P 1'
#
loop_
_entity.id
_entity.type
_entity.pdbx_description
1 polymer ?
#
loop_
_entity_poly.entity_id
_entity_poly.type
_entity_poly.pdbx_seq_one_letter_code
_entity_poly.pdbx_strand_id
1 'polypeptide(L)' 'MLKIERKEGETIDRMLKRYKRKHRDTKIRKQLSDRKQYTKPSVKRRKEILKAAYIEKKRQDT' A
#
# COMPACT_ATOMS: atom_id res chain seq x y z
N MET A 1 1.66 11.76 -11.37
CA MET A 1 0.35 12.45 -11.31
C MET A 1 -0.75 11.41 -11.53
N LEU A 2 -1.67 11.21 -10.57
CA LEU A 2 -2.75 10.22 -10.72
C LEU A 2 -3.86 10.82 -11.58
N LYS A 3 -3.83 10.55 -12.89
CA LYS A 3 -4.92 10.90 -13.80
C LYS A 3 -5.83 9.69 -14.04
N ILE A 4 -7.12 9.94 -14.18
CA ILE A 4 -8.13 8.98 -14.62
C ILE A 4 -8.79 9.53 -15.87
N GLU A 5 -8.88 8.70 -16.90
CA GLU A 5 -9.59 9.02 -18.13
C GLU A 5 -11.06 8.65 -17.98
N ARG A 6 -11.92 9.55 -18.49
CA ARG A 6 -13.36 9.35 -18.61
C ARG A 6 -13.61 8.45 -19.82
N LYS A 7 -14.37 7.38 -19.64
CA LYS A 7 -14.92 6.60 -20.75
C LYS A 7 -16.34 7.09 -21.05
N GLU A 8 -16.76 7.00 -22.31
CA GLU A 8 -18.14 7.37 -22.72
C GLU A 8 -19.17 6.51 -21.96
N GLY A 9 -20.23 7.13 -21.48
CA GLY A 9 -21.29 6.49 -20.69
C GLY A 9 -20.95 6.20 -19.21
N GLU A 10 -19.76 6.57 -18.72
CA GLU A 10 -19.38 6.30 -17.32
C GLU A 10 -19.92 7.38 -16.35
N THR A 11 -20.53 6.94 -15.24
CA THR A 11 -21.01 7.84 -14.18
C THR A 11 -19.86 8.40 -13.34
N ILE A 12 -20.02 9.63 -12.86
CA ILE A 12 -19.02 10.34 -12.03
C ILE A 12 -18.62 9.52 -10.80
N ASP A 13 -19.58 8.87 -10.14
CA ASP A 13 -19.33 8.06 -8.94
C ASP A 13 -18.39 6.88 -9.21
N ARG A 14 -18.51 6.24 -10.37
CA ARG A 14 -17.63 5.12 -10.76
C ARG A 14 -16.20 5.61 -10.99
N MET A 15 -16.04 6.79 -11.57
CA MET A 15 -14.74 7.43 -11.76
C MET A 15 -14.09 7.79 -10.40
N LEU A 16 -14.85 8.36 -9.47
CA LEU A 16 -14.37 8.67 -8.12
C LEU A 16 -13.94 7.42 -7.34
N LYS A 17 -14.72 6.32 -7.44
CA LYS A 17 -14.35 5.03 -6.84
C LYS A 17 -13.04 4.49 -7.42
N ARG A 18 -12.86 4.53 -8.75
CA ARG A 18 -11.60 4.15 -9.42
C ARG A 18 -10.44 5.02 -8.97
N TYR A 19 -10.65 6.33 -8.81
CA TYR A 19 -9.63 7.26 -8.32
C TYR A 19 -9.17 6.88 -6.92
N LYS A 20 -10.14 6.67 -6.02
CA LYS A 20 -9.89 6.27 -4.64
C LYS A 20 -9.14 4.94 -4.57
N ARG A 21 -9.51 3.96 -5.41
CA ARG A 21 -8.78 2.67 -5.51
C ARG A 21 -7.36 2.87 -6.03
N LYS A 22 -7.16 3.59 -7.16
CA LYS A 22 -5.84 3.88 -7.74
C LYS A 22 -4.92 4.62 -6.76
N HIS A 23 -5.45 5.58 -6.00
CA HIS A 23 -4.72 6.29 -4.93
C HIS A 23 -4.35 5.35 -3.77
N ARG A 24 -5.24 4.43 -3.37
CA ARG A 24 -4.93 3.43 -2.34
C ARG A 24 -3.85 2.46 -2.79
N ASP A 25 -3.94 1.96 -4.03
CA ASP A 25 -3.02 0.96 -4.58
C ASP A 25 -1.61 1.52 -4.79
N THR A 26 -1.51 2.79 -5.20
CA THR A 26 -0.22 3.49 -5.30
C THR A 26 0.43 3.78 -3.96
N LYS A 27 -0.29 3.60 -2.83
CA LYS A 27 0.25 3.68 -1.46
C LYS A 27 1.04 4.96 -1.16
N ILE A 28 0.75 6.07 -1.86
CA ILE A 28 1.50 7.33 -1.76
C ILE A 28 1.53 7.85 -0.32
N ARG A 29 0.39 7.85 0.38
CA ARG A 29 0.32 8.25 1.79
C ARG A 29 1.22 7.41 2.70
N LYS A 30 1.26 6.09 2.47
CA LYS A 30 2.10 5.19 3.25
C LYS A 30 3.58 5.48 3.00
N GLN A 31 3.98 5.60 1.73
CA GLN A 31 5.35 5.95 1.36
C GLN A 31 5.78 7.30 1.93
N LEU A 32 4.91 8.32 1.88
CA LEU A 32 5.16 9.62 2.47
C LEU A 32 5.43 9.49 3.97
N SER A 33 4.54 8.80 4.70
CA SER A 33 4.69 8.57 6.13
C SER A 33 5.96 7.80 6.48
N ASP A 34 6.29 6.75 5.72
CA ASP A 34 7.48 5.93 5.93
C ASP A 34 8.77 6.74 5.68
N ARG A 35 8.76 7.70 4.75
CA ARG A 35 9.89 8.58 4.42
C ARG A 35 10.06 9.77 5.37
N LYS A 36 9.06 10.09 6.21
CA LYS A 36 9.16 11.22 7.16
C LYS A 36 10.30 11.06 8.16
N GLN A 37 10.69 9.83 8.47
CA GLN A 37 11.72 9.53 9.46
C GLN A 37 12.78 8.60 8.89
N TYR A 38 14.04 8.83 9.23
CA TYR A 38 15.11 7.92 8.88
C TYR A 38 15.02 6.63 9.69
N THR A 39 14.96 5.49 9.01
CA THR A 39 14.98 4.17 9.65
C THR A 39 16.29 3.49 9.32
N LYS A 40 17.10 3.18 10.35
CA LYS A 40 18.36 2.44 10.19
C LYS A 40 18.12 1.09 9.47
N PRO A 41 19.01 0.66 8.56
CA PRO A 41 18.84 -0.57 7.79
C PRO A 41 18.74 -1.82 8.69
N SER A 42 19.47 -1.84 9.81
CA SER A 42 19.39 -2.92 10.80
C SER A 42 17.99 -3.05 11.42
N VAL A 43 17.35 -1.93 11.74
CA VAL A 43 15.99 -1.89 12.30
C VAL A 43 14.96 -2.36 11.27
N LYS A 44 15.13 -1.96 10.00
CA LYS A 44 14.26 -2.42 8.90
C LYS A 44 14.34 -3.94 8.73
N ARG A 45 15.56 -4.49 8.63
CA ARG A 45 15.80 -5.93 8.47
C ARG A 45 15.24 -6.75 9.63
N ARG A 46 15.37 -6.25 10.87
CA ARG A 46 14.78 -6.90 12.05
C ARG A 46 13.26 -7.02 11.95
N LYS A 47 12.57 -5.94 11.53
CA LYS A 47 11.11 -5.95 11.35
C LYS A 47 10.66 -6.92 10.26
N GLU A 48 11.43 -7.05 9.18
CA GLU A 48 11.16 -8.00 8.10
C GLU A 48 11.24 -9.45 8.58
N ILE A 49 12.30 -9.81 9.31
CA ILE A 49 12.49 -11.18 9.85
C ILE A 49 11.38 -11.54 10.84
N LEU A 50 11.07 -10.66 11.79
CA LEU A 50 10.01 -10.89 12.78
C LEU A 50 8.65 -11.12 12.11
N LYS A 51 8.35 -10.34 11.06
CA LYS A 51 7.12 -10.50 10.29
C LYS A 51 7.11 -11.82 9.52
N ALA A 52 8.24 -12.24 8.95
CA ALA A 52 8.34 -13.51 8.24
C ALA A 52 8.09 -14.70 9.17
N ALA A 53 8.76 -14.73 10.33
CA ALA A 53 8.56 -15.77 11.34
C ALA A 53 7.10 -15.85 11.83
N TYR A 54 6.44 -14.69 12.03
CA TYR A 54 5.02 -14.65 12.39
C TYR A 54 4.12 -15.26 11.31
N ILE A 55 4.37 -14.95 10.03
CA ILE A 55 3.59 -15.49 8.91
C ILE A 55 3.83 -16.99 8.75
N GLU A 56 5.07 -17.44 8.90
CA GLU A 56 5.43 -18.85 8.83
C GLU A 56 4.72 -19.67 9.92
N LYS A 57 4.81 -19.22 11.17
CA LYS A 57 4.09 -19.85 12.28
C LYS A 57 2.58 -19.95 11.99
N LYS A 58 1.97 -18.83 11.56
CA LYS A 58 0.53 -18.81 11.23
C LYS A 58 0.14 -19.80 10.13
N ARG A 59 1.04 -20.10 9.18
CA ARG A 59 0.81 -21.08 8.10
C ARG A 59 0.99 -22.52 8.56
N GLN A 60 1.86 -22.76 9.55
CA GLN A 60 2.07 -24.08 10.13
C GLN A 60 0.94 -24.46 11.10
N ASP A 61 0.32 -23.47 11.75
CA ASP A 61 -0.80 -23.66 12.68
C ASP A 61 -2.16 -23.93 11.97
N THR A 62 -2.25 -23.80 10.65
CA THR A 62 -3.44 -24.06 9.80
C THR A 62 -3.27 -25.29 8.95
#